data_AF-A0A942P433-F1
#
_entry.id   AF-A0A942P433-F1
#
_cell.length_a   1.000
_cell.length_b   1.000
_cell.length_c   1.000
_cell.angle_alpha   90.00
_cell.angle_beta   90.00
_cell.angle_gamma   90.00
#
_symmetry.space_group_name_H-M   'P 1'
#
loop_
_entity.id
_entity.type
_entity.pdbx_description
1 polymer ?
#
loop_
_entity_poly.entity_id
_entity_poly.type
_entity_poly.pdbx_seq_one_letter_code
_entity_poly.pdbx_strand_id
1 'polypeptide(L)' 'MSENYTDDSVRTLDWKEHIRLRPGMYIGKLGDGTSHDDGIYVLLKEVIDNSIDEFVMGNGKTIEVTIDENKV' A
#
# COMPACT_ATOMS: atom_id res chain seq x y z
N MET A 1 -9.93 -35.43 -17.63
CA MET A 1 -8.87 -35.54 -16.61
C MET A 1 -8.89 -34.26 -15.78
N SER A 2 -9.67 -34.26 -14.71
CA SER A 2 -9.66 -33.23 -13.67
C SER A 2 -9.15 -33.88 -12.40
N GLU A 3 -7.88 -34.27 -12.41
CA GLU A 3 -7.23 -34.95 -11.28
C GLU A 3 -6.07 -34.09 -10.77
N ASN A 4 -6.35 -32.89 -10.28
CA ASN A 4 -5.41 -32.08 -9.47
C ASN A 4 -6.11 -30.89 -8.78
N TYR A 5 -7.43 -30.98 -8.53
CA TYR A 5 -8.12 -30.02 -7.67
C TYR A 5 -8.54 -30.75 -6.41
N THR A 6 -7.66 -30.74 -5.42
CA THR A 6 -7.83 -31.33 -4.09
C THR A 6 -7.97 -30.22 -3.06
N ASP A 7 -8.21 -30.58 -1.80
CA ASP A 7 -8.27 -29.61 -0.70
C ASP A 7 -6.99 -28.75 -0.61
N ASP A 8 -5.82 -29.36 -0.90
CA ASP A 8 -4.52 -28.67 -0.97
C ASP A 8 -4.44 -27.58 -2.05
N SER A 9 -5.39 -27.55 -3.00
CA SER A 9 -5.47 -26.50 -4.03
C SER A 9 -6.01 -25.19 -3.49
N VAL A 10 -6.68 -25.21 -2.33
CA VAL A 10 -7.18 -24.02 -1.64
C VAL A 10 -6.10 -23.49 -0.72
N ARG A 11 -5.67 -22.25 -0.97
CA ARG A 11 -4.65 -21.59 -0.13
C ARG A 11 -5.26 -20.43 0.63
N THR A 12 -5.20 -20.52 1.96
CA THR A 12 -5.39 -19.36 2.83
C THR A 12 -4.05 -18.65 2.97
N LEU A 13 -4.02 -17.38 2.59
CA LEU A 13 -2.82 -16.56 2.69
C LEU A 13 -2.84 -15.80 4.02
N ASP A 14 -1.66 -15.61 4.61
CA ASP A 14 -1.53 -14.68 5.72
C ASP A 14 -1.91 -13.26 5.27
N TRP A 15 -2.32 -12.43 6.22
CA TRP A 15 -2.73 -11.06 5.94
C TRP A 15 -1.57 -10.23 5.31
N LYS A 16 -0.32 -10.47 5.72
CA LYS A 16 0.93 -10.06 5.04
C LYS A 16 0.95 -10.39 3.55
N GLU A 17 0.75 -11.67 3.31
CA GLU A 17 1.08 -12.32 2.06
C GLU A 17 0.14 -11.89 0.94
N HIS A 18 -1.17 -11.82 1.21
CA HIS A 18 -2.14 -11.45 0.16
C HIS A 18 -2.00 -9.99 -0.30
N ILE A 19 -1.67 -9.05 0.59
CA ILE A 19 -1.43 -7.64 0.23
C ILE A 19 -0.24 -7.54 -0.71
N ARG A 20 0.86 -8.24 -0.41
CA ARG A 20 2.06 -8.24 -1.26
C ARG A 20 1.89 -9.00 -2.56
N LEU A 21 1.07 -10.06 -2.56
CA LEU A 21 0.81 -10.87 -3.76
C LEU A 21 -0.13 -10.17 -4.74
N ARG A 22 -1.03 -9.32 -4.23
CA ARG A 22 -2.03 -8.57 -5.01
C ARG A 22 -2.06 -7.10 -4.59
N PRO A 23 -0.93 -6.38 -4.71
CA PRO A 23 -0.84 -5.00 -4.25
C PRO A 23 -1.79 -4.08 -5.01
N GLY A 24 -2.13 -4.42 -6.26
CA GLY A 24 -3.04 -3.60 -7.04
C GLY A 24 -4.46 -3.50 -6.50
N MET A 25 -4.88 -4.44 -5.65
CA MET A 25 -6.16 -4.32 -4.94
C MET A 25 -6.12 -3.22 -3.85
N TYR A 26 -4.93 -2.89 -3.33
CA TYR A 26 -4.75 -1.98 -2.21
C TYR A 26 -4.25 -0.61 -2.65
N ILE A 27 -3.27 -0.56 -3.56
CA ILE A 27 -2.60 0.66 -3.98
C ILE A 27 -2.77 0.97 -5.47
N GLY A 28 -3.56 0.18 -6.19
CA GLY A 28 -3.78 0.38 -7.63
C GLY A 28 -2.57 0.02 -8.49
N LYS A 29 -2.28 0.82 -9.51
CA LYS A 29 -1.22 0.50 -10.48
C LYS A 29 0.15 0.56 -9.81
N LEU A 30 0.95 -0.50 -9.93
CA LEU A 30 2.36 -0.43 -9.53
C LEU A 30 3.12 0.47 -10.49
N GLY A 31 4.07 1.24 -9.96
CA GLY A 31 4.94 2.10 -10.76
C GLY A 31 6.03 2.74 -9.91
N ASP A 32 6.93 3.44 -10.58
CA ASP A 32 8.10 4.11 -10.02
C ASP A 32 7.86 5.59 -9.73
N GLY A 33 6.61 6.05 -9.90
CA GLY A 33 6.23 7.45 -9.70
C GLY A 33 6.36 8.29 -10.97
N THR A 34 6.71 7.70 -12.10
CA THR A 34 6.72 8.40 -13.40
C THR A 34 5.31 8.78 -13.87
N SER A 35 4.28 8.06 -13.42
CA SER A 35 2.89 8.36 -13.72
C SER A 35 2.12 8.77 -12.47
N HIS A 36 1.22 9.75 -12.62
CA HIS A 36 0.42 10.27 -11.51
C HIS A 36 -0.52 9.22 -10.89
N ASP A 37 -0.83 8.14 -11.60
CA ASP A 37 -1.70 7.05 -11.17
C ASP A 37 -0.93 5.90 -10.50
N ASP A 38 0.39 6.05 -10.31
CA ASP A 38 1.21 5.06 -9.65
C ASP A 38 0.91 4.99 -8.14
N GLY A 39 0.78 3.76 -7.65
CA GLY A 39 0.42 3.43 -6.26
C GLY A 39 1.43 3.90 -5.22
N ILE A 40 2.64 4.27 -5.62
CA ILE A 40 3.61 4.93 -4.73
C ILE A 40 3.03 6.23 -4.15
N TYR A 41 2.22 6.96 -4.91
CA TYR A 41 1.55 8.17 -4.44
C TYR A 41 0.38 7.85 -3.50
N VAL A 42 -0.26 6.69 -3.66
CA VAL A 42 -1.28 6.20 -2.70
C VAL A 42 -0.60 5.90 -1.37
N LEU A 43 0.52 5.17 -1.37
CA LEU A 43 1.28 4.89 -0.15
C LEU A 43 1.68 6.16 0.61
N LEU A 44 2.14 7.20 -0.11
CA LEU A 44 2.45 8.49 0.49
C LEU A 44 1.19 9.16 1.08
N LYS A 45 0.08 9.15 0.35
CA LYS A 45 -1.20 9.72 0.82
C LYS A 45 -1.69 9.06 2.10
N GLU A 46 -1.66 7.73 2.20
CA GLU A 46 -2.09 7.02 3.41
C GLU A 46 -1.34 7.48 4.67
N VAL A 47 -0.03 7.75 4.57
CA VAL A 47 0.76 8.26 5.71
C VAL A 47 0.39 9.70 6.04
N ILE A 48 0.18 10.53 5.02
CA ILE A 48 -0.22 11.93 5.19
C ILE A 48 -1.63 12.01 5.78
N ASP A 49 -2.58 11.19 5.31
CA ASP A 49 -3.97 11.17 5.76
C ASP A 49 -4.05 10.78 7.24
N ASN A 50 -3.32 9.75 7.67
CA ASN A 50 -3.20 9.41 9.10
C ASN A 50 -2.61 10.58 9.93
N SER A 51 -1.67 11.33 9.37
CA SER A 51 -1.09 12.51 10.03
C SER A 51 -2.10 13.65 10.14
N ILE A 52 -2.96 13.82 9.12
CA ILE A 52 -4.05 14.80 9.11
C ILE A 52 -5.11 14.41 10.14
N ASP A 53 -5.46 13.14 10.25
CA ASP A 53 -6.44 12.66 11.24
C ASP A 53 -6.01 13.05 12.67
N GLU A 54 -4.75 12.81 13.04
CA GLU A 54 -4.21 13.21 14.34
C GLU A 54 -4.20 14.74 14.52
N PHE A 55 -3.83 15.48 13.47
CA PHE A 55 -3.87 16.95 13.50
C PHE A 55 -5.29 17.48 13.73
N VAL A 56 -6.28 16.92 13.04
CA VAL A 56 -7.70 17.29 13.16
C VAL A 56 -8.24 16.94 14.55
N MET A 57 -7.76 15.86 15.15
CA MET A 57 -8.07 15.48 16.54
C MET A 57 -7.36 16.37 17.58
N GLY A 58 -6.46 17.26 17.15
CA GLY A 58 -5.71 18.18 18.03
C GLY A 58 -4.41 17.60 18.60
N ASN A 59 -4.01 16.40 18.16
CA ASN A 59 -2.79 15.71 18.58
C ASN A 59 -1.58 16.08 17.71
N GLY A 60 -1.37 17.38 17.49
CA GLY A 60 -0.32 17.88 16.62
C GLY A 60 -0.61 19.30 16.18
N LYS A 61 0.43 20.03 15.76
CA LYS A 61 0.30 21.42 15.31
C LYS A 61 1.01 21.69 13.99
N THR A 62 1.80 20.75 13.50
CA THR A 62 2.55 20.88 12.27
C THR A 62 2.80 19.48 11.72
N ILE A 63 2.54 19.29 10.43
CA ILE A 63 2.93 18.10 9.68
C ILE A 63 4.09 18.54 8.78
N GLU A 64 5.26 17.96 8.99
CA GLU A 64 6.47 18.25 8.22
C GLU A 64 6.79 17.06 7.31
N VAL A 65 6.91 17.32 6.01
CA VAL A 65 7.24 16.29 5.01
C VAL A 65 8.61 16.60 4.44
N THR A 66 9.56 15.68 4.61
CA THR A 66 10.90 15.77 4.05
C THR A 66 11.08 14.66 3.01
N ILE A 67 11.55 15.03 1.83
CA ILE A 67 11.92 14.08 0.78
C ILE A 67 13.45 14.01 0.78
N ASP A 68 13.99 12.81 0.99
CA ASP A 68 15.41 12.56 0.83
C ASP A 68 15.72 12.42 -0.68
N GLU A 69 16.80 13.05 -1.14
CA GLU A 69 17.26 12.97 -2.54
C GLU A 69 17.93 11.63 -2.87
N ASN A 70 18.06 10.74 -1.88
CA ASN A 70 18.57 9.40 -2.09
C ASN A 70 17.68 8.60 -3.06
N LYS A 71 18.21 8.37 -4.27
CA LYS A 71 17.67 7.38 -5.21
C LYS A 71 17.80 5.98 -4.59
N VAL A 72 16.66 5.34 -4.37
CA VAL A 72 16.56 3.90 -4.04
C VAL A 72 16.52 3.09 -5.33
#